data_AF-A0A413I4K9-F1
#
_entry.id   AF-A0A413I4K9-F1
#
_cell.length_a   1.000
_cell.length_b   1.000
_cell.length_c   1.000
_cell.angle_alpha   90.00
_cell.angle_beta   90.00
_cell.angle_gamma   90.00
#
_symmetry.space_group_name_H-M   'P 1'
#
loop_
_entity.id
_entity.type
_entity.pdbx_description
1 polymer ?
#
loop_
_entity_poly.entity_id
_entity_poly.type
_entity_poly.pdbx_seq_one_letter_code
_entity_poly.pdbx_strand_id
1 'polypeptide(L)'
;MPQQKYLVFIKTGSNPKKSKGLSLYKHYEVLRQGVKWLPDKQVDVLFITLNKSHKDYSPTTMYDDYSINERQFHWQSQSTTSDTSGTGLRYINHQKNGSKIALFVREFKQDRIGAALYTYLGTAAYETHTGSKPMNITWKLDQSIPAKYLRKTNQLLTG
;
A
#
# COMPACT_ATOMS: atom_id res chain seq x y z
N MET A 1 4.26 21.82 -1.42
CA MET A 1 5.31 21.03 -2.11
C MET A 1 4.66 20.22 -3.23
N PRO A 2 5.29 20.09 -4.41
CA PRO A 2 4.71 19.31 -5.52
C PRO A 2 4.68 17.81 -5.18
N GLN A 3 3.56 17.15 -5.50
CA GLN A 3 3.38 15.71 -5.28
C GLN A 3 4.16 14.91 -6.33
N GLN A 4 5.10 14.08 -5.89
CA GLN A 4 5.94 13.28 -6.78
C GLN A 4 5.21 11.97 -7.15
N LYS A 5 5.06 11.71 -8.45
CA LYS A 5 4.54 10.43 -8.98
C LYS A 5 5.71 9.47 -9.17
N TYR A 6 5.52 8.21 -8.78
CA TYR A 6 6.54 7.18 -8.87
C TYR A 6 6.09 6.04 -9.78
N LEU A 7 6.97 5.65 -10.70
CA LEU A 7 6.91 4.34 -11.32
C LEU A 7 7.69 3.39 -10.42
N VAL A 8 6.97 2.59 -9.63
CA VAL A 8 7.60 1.78 -8.59
C VAL A 8 8.07 0.46 -9.19
N PHE A 9 9.36 0.38 -9.48
CA PHE A 9 10.06 -0.86 -9.75
C PHE A 9 10.82 -1.31 -8.51
N ILE A 10 10.43 -2.42 -7.90
CA ILE A 10 11.20 -2.98 -6.79
C ILE A 10 12.30 -3.85 -7.39
N LYS A 11 13.53 -3.33 -7.37
CA LYS A 11 14.72 -4.12 -7.69
C LYS A 11 15.04 -5.01 -6.49
N THR A 12 14.79 -6.31 -6.59
CA THR A 12 15.28 -7.27 -5.61
C THR A 12 16.75 -7.55 -5.92
N GLY A 13 17.63 -7.36 -4.93
CA GLY A 13 19.03 -7.76 -5.05
C GLY A 13 19.15 -9.25 -4.76
N SER A 14 19.24 -10.09 -5.78
CA SER A 14 19.84 -11.42 -5.62
C SER A 14 21.34 -11.29 -5.88
N ASN A 15 22.15 -11.70 -4.92
CA ASN A 15 23.60 -11.77 -5.05
C ASN A 15 23.94 -12.83 -6.14
N PRO A 16 24.55 -12.47 -7.28
CA PRO A 16 24.82 -13.42 -8.34
C PRO A 16 26.07 -14.24 -7.99
N LYS A 17 25.90 -15.35 -7.26
CA LYS A 17 26.94 -16.38 -7.24
C LYS A 17 26.91 -17.11 -8.58
N LYS A 18 27.86 -16.70 -9.45
CA LYS A 18 28.43 -17.41 -10.61
C LYS A 18 27.45 -18.16 -11.54
N SER A 19 27.10 -17.52 -12.65
CA SER A 19 27.02 -18.22 -13.94
C SER A 19 27.61 -17.33 -15.03
N LYS A 20 28.63 -17.84 -15.72
CA LYS A 20 29.16 -17.22 -16.93
C LYS A 20 28.14 -17.46 -18.04
N GLY A 21 27.56 -16.40 -18.58
CA GLY A 21 26.66 -16.46 -19.74
C GLY A 21 25.50 -15.48 -19.63
N LEU A 22 25.65 -14.32 -20.30
CA LEU A 22 24.58 -13.39 -20.71
C LEU A 22 23.40 -13.18 -19.71
N SER A 23 23.67 -12.54 -18.57
CA SER A 23 22.66 -12.10 -17.61
C SER A 23 22.38 -10.60 -17.79
N LEU A 24 21.21 -10.23 -18.34
CA LEU A 24 20.77 -8.82 -18.35
C LEU A 24 19.23 -8.62 -18.36
N TYR A 25 18.44 -9.62 -17.99
CA TYR A 25 17.02 -9.40 -17.69
C TYR A 25 16.85 -9.27 -16.17
N LYS A 26 16.76 -8.02 -15.71
CA LYS A 26 16.29 -7.70 -14.35
C LYS A 26 14.92 -8.34 -14.17
N HIS A 27 14.82 -9.32 -13.28
CA HIS A 27 13.55 -9.95 -12.95
C HIS A 27 12.74 -9.00 -12.07
N TYR A 28 11.77 -8.30 -12.66
CA TYR A 28 10.82 -7.48 -11.92
C TYR A 28 9.72 -8.39 -11.38
N GLU A 29 9.66 -8.56 -10.06
CA GLU A 29 8.54 -9.28 -9.45
C GLU A 29 7.24 -8.49 -9.65
N VAL A 30 6.25 -9.13 -10.27
CA VAL A 30 4.87 -8.64 -10.24
C VAL A 30 4.40 -8.73 -8.78
N LEU A 31 4.19 -7.57 -8.15
CA LEU A 31 3.63 -7.47 -6.80
C LEU A 31 2.23 -8.08 -6.76
N ARG A 32 2.13 -9.36 -6.39
CA ARG A 32 0.85 -10.09 -6.37
C ARG A 32 -0.07 -9.67 -5.21
N GLN A 33 0.46 -9.10 -4.12
CA GLN A 33 -0.31 -8.86 -2.88
C GLN A 33 -0.40 -7.39 -2.46
N GLY A 34 0.06 -6.44 -3.27
CA GLY A 34 -0.03 -5.01 -2.95
C GLY A 34 0.78 -4.56 -1.73
N VAL A 35 1.65 -5.40 -1.17
CA VAL A 35 2.57 -5.04 -0.07
C VAL A 35 3.95 -5.63 -0.32
N LYS A 36 5.00 -4.89 0.05
CA LYS A 36 6.38 -5.38 0.08
C LYS A 36 7.06 -4.99 1.38
N TRP A 37 7.60 -5.98 2.10
CA TRP A 37 8.58 -5.76 3.16
C TRP A 37 9.98 -5.60 2.57
N LEU A 38 10.67 -4.54 2.95
CA LEU A 38 12.07 -4.25 2.60
C LEU A 38 12.94 -4.37 3.87
N PRO A 39 13.50 -5.55 4.18
CA PRO A 39 14.20 -5.80 5.45
C PRO A 39 15.39 -4.86 5.65
N ASP A 40 16.22 -4.65 4.63
CA ASP A 40 17.40 -3.78 4.70
C ASP A 40 17.07 -2.31 4.99
N LYS A 41 15.82 -1.91 4.74
CA LYS A 41 15.33 -0.55 4.97
C LYS A 41 14.39 -0.46 6.17
N GLN A 42 13.99 -1.61 6.72
CA GLN A 42 12.94 -1.73 7.70
C GLN A 42 11.65 -0.99 7.30
N VAL A 43 11.19 -1.17 6.05
CA VAL A 43 9.98 -0.51 5.54
C VAL A 43 9.00 -1.51 4.95
N ASP A 44 7.74 -1.45 5.41
CA ASP A 44 6.62 -2.05 4.69
C ASP A 44 6.04 -1.00 3.72
N VAL A 45 6.06 -1.32 2.43
CA VAL A 45 5.51 -0.48 1.36
C VAL A 45 4.13 -1.00 0.98
N LEU A 46 3.11 -0.17 1.18
CA LEU A 46 1.71 -0.48 0.89
C LEU A 46 1.31 0.14 -0.45
N PHE A 47 0.94 -0.68 -1.42
CA PHE A 47 0.48 -0.30 -2.75
C PHE A 47 -1.03 -0.41 -2.86
N ILE A 48 -1.69 0.74 -2.82
CA ILE A 48 -3.14 0.83 -2.66
C ILE A 48 -3.77 1.37 -3.94
N THR A 49 -4.80 0.68 -4.42
CA THR A 49 -5.66 1.13 -5.51
C THR A 49 -7.06 1.39 -4.94
N LEU A 50 -7.50 2.65 -4.98
CA LEU A 50 -8.74 3.09 -4.30
C LEU A 50 -9.99 2.59 -5.02
N ASN A 51 -10.12 2.90 -6.31
CA ASN A 51 -11.28 2.52 -7.11
C ASN A 51 -11.02 1.15 -7.75
N LYS A 52 -11.54 0.12 -7.12
CA LYS A 52 -11.48 -1.26 -7.62
C LYS A 52 -12.69 -1.50 -8.54
N SER A 53 -12.45 -1.71 -9.82
CA SER A 53 -13.51 -2.16 -10.74
C SER A 53 -13.75 -3.67 -10.51
N HIS A 54 -15.01 -4.12 -10.56
CA HIS A 54 -15.35 -5.55 -10.49
C HIS A 54 -14.73 -6.37 -11.63
N LYS A 55 -14.29 -5.72 -12.72
CA LYS A 55 -13.64 -6.39 -13.87
C LYS A 55 -12.15 -6.68 -13.60
N ASP A 56 -11.52 -5.95 -12.69
CA ASP A 56 -10.08 -6.01 -12.45
C ASP A 56 -9.69 -6.80 -11.18
N TYR A 57 -10.67 -7.14 -10.33
CA TYR A 57 -10.46 -7.74 -9.01
C TYR A 57 -11.46 -8.86 -8.74
N SER A 58 -10.99 -9.95 -8.10
CA SER A 58 -11.87 -10.96 -7.53
C SER A 58 -12.62 -10.39 -6.31
N PRO A 59 -13.80 -10.93 -5.94
CA PRO A 59 -14.49 -10.54 -4.71
C PRO A 59 -13.59 -10.63 -3.46
N THR A 60 -12.62 -11.54 -3.46
CA THR A 60 -11.66 -11.77 -2.38
C THR A 60 -10.52 -10.75 -2.30
N THR A 61 -10.37 -9.85 -3.27
CA THR A 61 -9.33 -8.79 -3.32
C THR A 61 -9.92 -7.38 -3.35
N MET A 62 -11.23 -7.27 -3.12
CA MET A 62 -11.89 -5.99 -2.85
C MET A 62 -11.60 -5.50 -1.42
N TYR A 63 -10.33 -5.23 -1.12
CA TYR A 63 -9.96 -4.56 0.13
C TYR A 63 -10.66 -3.21 0.23
N ASP A 64 -11.14 -2.88 1.41
CA ASP A 64 -11.80 -1.59 1.65
C ASP A 64 -10.74 -0.55 2.02
N ASP A 65 -10.18 0.14 1.04
CA ASP A 65 -9.10 1.11 1.26
C ASP A 65 -9.61 2.53 0.97
N TYR A 66 -9.59 3.41 1.97
CA TYR A 66 -10.10 4.78 1.82
C TYR A 66 -9.48 5.75 2.82
N SER A 67 -9.41 7.03 2.45
CA SER A 67 -9.13 8.09 3.41
C SER A 67 -10.33 8.29 4.35
N ILE A 68 -10.09 8.31 5.66
CA ILE A 68 -11.10 8.68 6.66
C ILE A 68 -11.21 10.21 6.72
N ASN A 69 -10.08 10.91 6.70
CA ASN A 69 -9.98 12.37 6.62
C ASN A 69 -8.63 12.78 6.03
N GLU A 70 -8.22 14.04 6.21
CA GLU A 70 -6.96 14.59 5.67
C GLU A 70 -5.69 13.91 6.20
N ARG A 71 -5.75 13.15 7.30
CA ARG A 71 -4.56 12.50 7.89
C ARG A 71 -4.77 11.04 8.29
N GLN A 72 -6.00 10.54 8.29
CA GLN A 72 -6.30 9.15 8.62
C GLN A 72 -6.67 8.37 7.36
N PHE A 73 -6.10 7.18 7.22
CA PHE A 73 -6.33 6.28 6.09
C PHE A 73 -6.67 4.89 6.61
N HIS A 74 -7.81 4.37 6.19
CA HIS A 74 -8.21 2.99 6.43
C HIS A 74 -7.59 2.07 5.37
N TRP A 75 -6.94 1.00 5.83
CA TRP A 75 -6.34 -0.01 4.98
C TRP A 75 -6.67 -1.41 5.50
N GLN A 76 -7.09 -2.32 4.61
CA GLN A 76 -7.30 -3.71 4.96
C GLN A 76 -6.10 -4.57 4.54
N SER A 77 -5.61 -5.40 5.45
CA SER A 77 -4.52 -6.32 5.16
C SER A 77 -4.92 -7.45 4.21
N GLN A 78 -3.93 -8.21 3.72
CA GLN A 78 -4.20 -9.47 3.05
C GLN A 78 -5.02 -10.40 3.95
N SER A 79 -5.86 -11.23 3.33
CA SER A 79 -6.83 -12.13 3.99
C SER A 79 -6.21 -13.17 4.92
N THR A 80 -4.88 -13.32 4.94
CA THR A 80 -4.17 -14.26 5.82
C THR A 80 -3.34 -13.59 6.90
N THR A 81 -3.18 -12.28 6.84
CA THR A 81 -2.46 -11.53 7.87
C THR A 81 -3.37 -11.43 9.09
N SER A 82 -2.94 -12.01 10.22
CA SER A 82 -3.57 -11.85 11.54
C SER A 82 -2.85 -10.78 12.37
N ASP A 83 -3.57 -10.15 13.30
CA ASP A 83 -3.01 -9.25 14.34
C ASP A 83 -1.91 -9.90 15.20
N THR A 84 -1.99 -11.22 15.33
CA THR A 84 -1.03 -12.07 16.05
C THR A 84 0.10 -12.64 15.18
N SER A 85 0.03 -12.48 13.85
CA SER A 85 1.07 -12.95 12.94
C SER A 85 2.32 -12.07 13.03
N GLY A 86 3.48 -12.58 12.59
CA GLY A 86 4.71 -11.78 12.55
C GLY A 86 4.59 -10.50 11.71
N THR A 87 3.78 -10.52 10.64
CA THR A 87 3.50 -9.32 9.83
C THR A 87 2.56 -8.36 10.56
N GLY A 88 1.46 -8.85 11.14
CA GLY A 88 0.52 -8.01 11.90
C GLY A 88 1.17 -7.37 13.12
N LEU A 89 1.95 -8.14 13.88
CA LEU A 89 2.74 -7.63 15.00
C LEU A 89 3.79 -6.61 14.55
N ARG A 90 4.37 -6.76 13.35
CA ARG A 90 5.27 -5.75 12.78
C ARG A 90 4.52 -4.46 12.45
N TYR A 91 3.31 -4.53 11.91
CA TYR A 91 2.47 -3.34 11.68
C TYR A 91 2.10 -2.64 13.00
N ILE A 92 1.60 -3.38 13.99
CA ILE A 92 1.17 -2.83 15.29
C ILE A 92 2.34 -2.19 16.03
N ASN A 93 3.50 -2.85 16.05
CA ASN A 93 4.66 -2.41 16.82
C ASN A 93 5.69 -1.64 16.00
N HIS A 94 5.35 -1.16 14.79
CA HIS A 94 6.35 -0.67 13.84
C HIS A 94 7.19 0.48 14.42
N GLN A 95 6.57 1.42 15.15
CA GLN A 95 7.27 2.54 15.77
C GLN A 95 8.26 2.06 16.85
N LYS A 96 7.83 1.12 17.69
CA LYS A 96 8.67 0.51 18.74
C LYS A 96 9.87 -0.23 18.13
N ASN A 97 9.66 -0.89 17.00
CA ASN A 97 10.69 -1.68 16.32
C ASN A 97 11.55 -0.84 15.36
N GLY A 98 11.27 0.46 15.21
CA GLY A 98 11.98 1.35 14.29
C GLY A 98 11.67 1.10 12.80
N SER A 99 10.66 0.29 12.48
CA SER A 99 10.21 0.07 11.11
C SER A 99 9.19 1.12 10.67
N LYS A 100 9.13 1.37 9.35
CA LYS A 100 8.27 2.40 8.76
C LYS A 100 7.19 1.78 7.88
N ILE A 101 6.05 2.45 7.81
CA ILE A 101 4.95 2.12 6.90
C ILE A 101 4.88 3.23 5.86
N ALA A 102 4.97 2.89 4.57
CA ALA A 102 4.97 3.84 3.47
C ALA A 102 3.79 3.59 2.52
N LEU A 103 2.94 4.60 2.33
CA LEU A 103 1.72 4.46 1.51
C LEU A 103 1.95 5.00 0.09
N PHE A 104 1.70 4.15 -0.90
CA PHE A 104 1.70 4.48 -2.31
C PHE A 104 0.30 4.24 -2.87
N VAL A 105 -0.36 5.31 -3.32
CA VAL A 105 -1.79 5.27 -3.69
C VAL A 105 -1.99 5.67 -5.16
N ARG A 106 -2.94 5.02 -5.82
CA ARG A 106 -3.50 5.42 -7.11
C ARG A 106 -5.01 5.25 -7.12
N GLU A 107 -5.70 6.03 -7.95
CA GLU A 107 -7.16 5.93 -8.07
C GLU A 107 -7.56 4.65 -8.79
N PHE A 108 -6.94 4.34 -9.93
CA PHE A 108 -7.30 3.20 -10.78
C PHE A 108 -6.06 2.38 -11.13
N LYS A 109 -6.24 1.14 -11.61
CA LYS A 109 -5.12 0.29 -12.09
C LYS A 109 -4.57 0.77 -13.44
N GLN A 110 -5.47 1.21 -14.32
CA GLN A 110 -5.15 1.79 -15.62
C GLN A 110 -5.74 3.20 -15.72
N ASP A 111 -5.04 4.07 -16.43
CA ASP A 111 -5.53 5.36 -16.91
C ASP A 111 -5.63 5.34 -18.45
N ARG A 112 -5.89 6.50 -19.07
CA ARG A 112 -6.07 6.61 -20.54
C ARG A 112 -4.81 6.24 -21.34
N ILE A 113 -3.64 6.18 -20.71
CA ILE A 113 -2.33 6.04 -21.36
C ILE A 113 -1.66 4.72 -20.95
N GLY A 114 -2.15 4.02 -19.93
CA GLY A 114 -1.68 2.68 -19.56
C GLY A 114 -1.78 2.43 -18.06
N ALA A 115 -0.79 1.75 -17.48
CA ALA A 115 -0.77 1.48 -16.05
C ALA A 115 -0.63 2.79 -15.25
N ALA A 116 -1.61 3.09 -14.39
CA ALA A 116 -1.61 4.31 -13.62
C ALA A 116 -0.48 4.30 -12.57
N LEU A 117 0.23 5.43 -12.48
CA LEU A 117 1.33 5.65 -11.54
C LEU A 117 0.84 5.78 -10.10
N TYR A 118 1.68 5.35 -9.16
CA TYR A 118 1.44 5.57 -7.74
C TYR A 118 1.92 6.96 -7.31
N THR A 119 1.18 7.58 -6.39
CA THR A 119 1.64 8.76 -5.63
C THR A 119 2.05 8.31 -4.24
N TYR A 120 3.23 8.71 -3.80
CA TYR A 120 3.66 8.51 -2.41
C TYR A 120 2.93 9.49 -1.50
N LEU A 121 2.19 8.98 -0.52
CA LEU A 121 1.46 9.82 0.44
C LEU A 121 2.29 10.18 1.67
N GLY A 122 3.44 9.52 1.89
CA GLY A 122 4.24 9.70 3.09
C GLY A 122 4.33 8.43 3.92
N THR A 123 5.01 8.56 5.06
CA THR A 123 4.98 7.56 6.13
C THR A 123 3.75 7.72 7.01
N ALA A 124 3.38 6.63 7.68
CA ALA A 124 2.27 6.62 8.60
C ALA A 124 2.59 5.88 9.90
N ALA A 125 1.89 6.28 10.96
CA ALA A 125 1.87 5.64 12.26
C ALA A 125 0.63 4.76 12.42
N TYR A 126 0.80 3.57 13.02
CA TYR A 126 -0.32 2.75 13.46
C TYR A 126 -1.13 3.51 14.51
N GLU A 127 -2.45 3.57 14.34
CA GLU A 127 -3.36 4.20 15.31
C GLU A 127 -4.26 3.17 15.98
N THR A 128 -4.97 2.38 15.18
CA THR A 128 -5.85 1.31 15.69
C THR A 128 -6.08 0.24 14.63
N HIS A 129 -6.63 -0.90 15.03
CA HIS A 129 -7.20 -1.88 14.11
C HIS A 129 -8.45 -2.55 14.66
N THR A 130 -9.23 -3.15 13.76
CA THR A 130 -10.26 -4.13 14.10
C THR A 130 -10.10 -5.38 13.23
N GLY A 131 -10.67 -6.49 13.68
CA GLY A 131 -10.50 -7.78 13.01
C GLY A 131 -9.08 -8.33 13.16
N SER A 132 -8.90 -9.56 12.70
CA SER A 132 -7.61 -10.23 12.75
C SER A 132 -7.25 -10.72 11.36
N LYS A 133 -8.08 -11.55 10.72
CA LYS A 133 -7.82 -12.16 9.42
C LYS A 133 -8.93 -11.83 8.40
N PRO A 134 -8.88 -10.68 7.68
CA PRO A 134 -7.82 -9.67 7.69
C PRO A 134 -7.94 -8.65 8.83
N MET A 135 -6.87 -7.87 9.02
CA MET A 135 -6.84 -6.68 9.87
C MET A 135 -7.38 -5.48 9.09
N ASN A 136 -8.21 -4.66 9.72
CA ASN A 136 -8.64 -3.34 9.24
C ASN A 136 -7.91 -2.29 10.05
N ILE A 137 -6.85 -1.71 9.49
CA ILE A 137 -5.94 -0.80 10.20
C ILE A 137 -6.25 0.64 9.83
N THR A 138 -6.31 1.50 10.84
CA THR A 138 -6.26 2.95 10.66
C THR A 138 -4.82 3.43 10.79
N TRP A 139 -4.32 4.02 9.72
CA TRP A 139 -3.02 4.65 9.62
C TRP A 139 -3.17 6.17 9.77
N LYS A 140 -2.33 6.78 10.61
CA LYS A 140 -2.20 8.24 10.71
C LYS A 140 -0.97 8.71 9.92
N LEU A 141 -1.19 9.45 8.82
CA LEU A 141 -0.12 9.95 7.96
C LEU A 141 0.56 11.20 8.56
N ASP A 142 1.88 11.24 8.38
CA ASP A 142 2.71 12.39 8.78
C ASP A 142 2.42 13.64 7.92
N GLN A 143 1.99 13.43 6.67
CA GLN A 143 1.63 14.47 5.70
C GLN A 143 0.11 14.44 5.44
N SER A 144 -0.46 15.58 5.04
CA SER A 144 -1.87 15.60 4.63
C SER A 144 -2.07 14.83 3.32
N ILE A 145 -3.15 14.05 3.25
CA ILE A 145 -3.57 13.35 2.05
C ILE A 145 -4.00 14.39 1.01
N PRO A 146 -3.46 14.34 -0.22
CA PRO A 146 -3.93 15.20 -1.31
C PRO A 146 -5.45 15.11 -1.52
N ALA A 147 -6.11 16.26 -1.71
CA ALA A 147 -7.57 16.34 -1.85
C ALA A 147 -8.16 15.39 -2.90
N LYS A 148 -7.45 15.09 -3.99
CA LYS A 148 -7.86 14.12 -5.01
C LYS A 148 -8.00 12.68 -4.51
N TYR A 149 -7.32 12.33 -3.41
CA TYR A 149 -7.39 11.00 -2.78
C TYR A 149 -8.31 10.99 -1.57
N LEU A 150 -8.92 12.13 -1.23
CA LEU A 150 -9.95 12.18 -0.21
C LEU A 150 -11.23 11.59 -0.77
N ARG A 151 -11.80 10.62 -0.04
CA ARG A 151 -13.13 10.10 -0.31
C ARG A 151 -14.10 11.27 -0.26
N LYS A 152 -14.71 11.59 -1.39
CA LYS A 152 -15.83 12.53 -1.44
C LYS A 152 -17.03 11.83 -0.81
N THR A 153 -17.28 12.12 0.46
CA THR A 153 -18.58 11.84 1.05
C THR A 153 -19.56 12.79 0.38
N ASN A 154 -20.30 12.29 -0.63
CA ASN A 154 -21.57 12.89 -0.96
C ASN A 154 -22.43 12.73 0.30
N GLN A 155 -22.47 13.77 1.14
CA GLN A 155 -23.61 13.96 2.01
C GLN A 155 -24.79 14.13 1.04
N LEU A 156 -25.46 13.02 0.74
CA LEU A 156 -26.83 13.07 0.27
C LEU A 156 -27.59 13.77 1.39
N LEU A 157 -27.75 15.08 1.24
CA LEU A 157 -28.78 15.82 1.92
C LEU A 157 -30.09 15.09 1.60
N THR A 158 -30.70 14.59 2.66
CA THR A 158 -32.11 14.21 2.77
C THR A 158 -32.99 14.88 1.71
N GLY A 159 -33.64 14.04 0.91
CA GLY A 159 -34.93 14.34 0.27
C GLY A 159 -35.93 13.32 0.78
#